data_AF-A0A7W0YZI9-F1
#
_entry.id   AF-A0A7W0YZI9-F1
#
_cell.length_a   1.000
_cell.length_b   1.000
_cell.length_c   1.000
_cell.angle_alpha   90.00
_cell.angle_beta   90.00
_cell.angle_gamma   90.00
#
_symmetry.space_group_name_H-M   'P 1'
#
loop_
_entity.id
_entity.type
_entity.pdbx_description
1 polymer ?
#
loop_
_entity_poly.entity_id
_entity_poly.type
_entity_poly.pdbx_seq_one_letter_code
_entity_poly.pdbx_strand_id
1 'polypeptide(L)' 'MVFREVVMEAPSPAAMGAFYGGALELPIVAESDSEVAVRAGVTTLRFRRAAPGAAPTYHFAL' A
#
# COMPACT_ATOMS: atom_id res chain seq x y z
N MET A 1 -3.15 -8.83 -18.18
CA MET A 1 -2.02 -7.91 -17.92
C MET A 1 -1.68 -8.02 -16.44
N VAL A 2 -0.42 -8.21 -16.07
CA VAL A 2 0.00 -8.33 -14.66
C VAL A 2 0.86 -7.12 -14.31
N PHE A 3 0.47 -6.36 -13.30
CA PHE A 3 1.27 -5.25 -12.79
C PHE A 3 2.33 -5.78 -11.83
N ARG A 4 3.60 -5.43 -12.04
CA ARG A 4 4.67 -5.78 -11.09
C ARG A 4 4.64 -4.90 -9.84
N GLU A 5 4.22 -3.65 -10.01
CA GLU A 5 4.08 -2.69 -8.92
C GLU A 5 2.87 -1.80 -9.19
N VAL A 6 2.10 -1.50 -8.15
CA VAL A 6 1.02 -0.53 -8.14
C VAL A 6 1.32 0.48 -7.05
N VAL A 7 1.43 1.75 -7.43
CA VAL A 7 1.71 2.86 -6.51
C VAL A 7 0.43 3.66 -6.30
N MET A 8 0.02 3.81 -5.05
CA MET A 8 -1.17 4.53 -4.64
C MET A 8 -0.82 5.51 -3.54
N GLU A 9 -1.61 6.56 -3.42
CA GLU A 9 -1.55 7.47 -2.27
C GLU A 9 -2.51 7.00 -1.17
N ALA A 10 -2.13 7.18 0.09
CA ALA A 10 -2.95 6.89 1.25
C ALA A 10 -2.74 7.97 2.32
N PRO A 11 -3.79 8.38 3.05
CA PRO A 11 -3.64 9.35 4.15
C PRO A 11 -2.68 8.89 5.25
N SER A 12 -2.56 7.57 5.46
CA SER A 12 -1.68 6.99 6.47
C SER A 12 -1.01 5.71 5.94
N PRO A 13 0.28 5.77 5.55
CA PRO A 13 1.06 4.58 5.23
C PRO A 13 1.10 3.58 6.40
N ALA A 14 1.21 4.06 7.64
CA ALA A 14 1.20 3.21 8.83
C ALA A 14 -0.11 2.41 8.97
N ALA A 15 -1.27 3.04 8.69
CA ALA A 15 -2.55 2.32 8.70
C ALA A 15 -2.64 1.28 7.59
N MET A 16 -2.08 1.57 6.40
CA MET A 16 -1.99 0.58 5.32
C MET A 16 -1.09 -0.59 5.71
N GLY A 17 0.04 -0.33 6.37
CA GLY A 17 0.95 -1.38 6.86
C GLY A 17 0.28 -2.27 7.89
N ALA A 18 -0.42 -1.69 8.88
CA ALA A 18 -1.17 -2.44 9.88
C ALA A 18 -2.29 -3.29 9.27
N PHE A 19 -3.00 -2.78 8.27
CA PHE A 19 -4.06 -3.54 7.61
C PHE A 19 -3.51 -4.65 6.71
N TYR A 20 -2.69 -4.30 5.72
CA TYR A 20 -2.21 -5.28 4.73
C TYR A 20 -1.14 -6.21 5.30
N GLY A 21 -0.19 -5.68 6.06
CA GLY A 21 0.89 -6.46 6.65
C GLY A 21 0.50 -7.16 7.95
N GLY A 22 -0.33 -6.52 8.77
CA GLY A 22 -0.80 -7.08 10.04
C GLY A 22 -2.05 -7.94 9.90
N ALA A 23 -3.16 -7.36 9.46
CA ALA A 23 -4.45 -8.07 9.43
C ALA A 23 -4.56 -9.10 8.29
N LEU A 24 -3.96 -8.83 7.14
CA LEU A 24 -3.95 -9.75 5.99
C LEU A 24 -2.66 -10.58 5.90
N GLU A 25 -1.72 -10.38 6.84
CA GLU A 25 -0.44 -11.08 6.91
C GLU A 25 0.38 -11.06 5.61
N LEU A 26 0.21 -10.01 4.78
CA LEU A 26 0.99 -9.85 3.55
C LEU A 26 2.43 -9.45 3.88
N PRO A 27 3.45 -10.00 3.19
CA PRO A 27 4.83 -9.62 3.44
C PRO A 27 5.06 -8.12 3.20
N ILE A 28 5.50 -7.39 4.23
CA ILE A 28 6.00 -6.02 4.10
C ILE A 28 7.40 -6.10 3.47
N VAL A 29 7.59 -5.44 2.34
CA VAL A 29 8.86 -5.45 1.58
C VAL A 29 9.61 -4.12 1.65
N ALA A 30 8.94 -3.05 2.08
CA ALA A 30 9.56 -1.77 2.42
C ALA A 30 8.64 -1.00 3.36
N GLU A 31 9.20 -0.27 4.31
CA GLU A 31 8.45 0.57 5.26
C GLU A 31 9.27 1.78 5.67
N SER A 32 8.62 2.94 5.70
CA SER A 32 9.16 4.21 6.22
C SER A 32 8.00 5.10 6.69
N ASP A 33 8.33 6.26 7.24
CA ASP A 33 7.30 7.22 7.67
C ASP A 33 6.39 7.68 6.51
N SER A 34 6.91 7.75 5.29
CA SER A 34 6.20 8.30 4.13
C SER A 34 5.61 7.25 3.20
N GLU A 35 5.91 5.96 3.39
CA GLU A 35 5.40 4.90 2.54
C GLU A 35 5.47 3.50 3.19
N VAL A 36 4.60 2.61 2.71
CA VAL A 36 4.67 1.17 2.98
C VAL A 36 4.47 0.40 1.69
N ALA A 37 5.17 -0.72 1.53
CA ALA A 37 5.00 -1.62 0.40
C ALA A 37 4.78 -3.05 0.89
N VAL A 38 3.75 -3.71 0.36
CA VAL A 38 3.39 -5.10 0.67
C VAL A 38 3.40 -5.96 -0.59
N ARG A 39 3.66 -7.26 -0.43
CA ARG A 39 3.62 -8.23 -1.53
C ARG A 39 2.26 -8.92 -1.59
N ALA A 40 1.54 -8.73 -2.69
CA ALA A 40 0.31 -9.46 -3.04
C ALA A 40 0.60 -10.38 -4.24
N GLY A 41 0.95 -11.63 -3.96
CA GLY A 41 1.38 -12.59 -5.00
C GLY A 41 2.64 -12.11 -5.73
N VAL A 42 2.52 -11.85 -7.04
CA VAL A 42 3.62 -11.32 -7.89
C VAL A 42 3.64 -9.79 -7.99
N THR A 43 2.67 -9.11 -7.38
CA THR A 43 2.50 -7.65 -7.43
C THR A 43 2.92 -7.03 -6.10
N THR A 44 3.69 -5.96 -6.15
CA THR A 44 3.94 -5.11 -4.98
C THR A 44 2.90 -3.98 -4.95
N LEU A 45 2.18 -3.84 -3.84
CA LEU A 45 1.32 -2.69 -3.58
C LEU A 45 2.10 -1.68 -2.72
N ARG A 46 2.35 -0.49 -3.25
CA ARG A 46 3.04 0.60 -2.55
C ARG A 46 2.06 1.72 -2.24
N PHE A 47 1.94 2.04 -0.96
CA PHE A 47 1.12 3.14 -0.45
C PHE A 47 2.03 4.27 0.01
N ARG A 48 1.98 5.42 -0.67
CA ARG A 48 2.71 6.63 -0.31
C ARG A 48 1.80 7.59 0.43
N ARG A 49 2.37 8.40 1.32
CA ARG A 49 1.62 9.42 2.06
C ARG A 49 0.99 10.41 1.08
N ALA A 50 -0.33 10.57 1.18
CA ALA A 50 -1.07 11.57 0.44
C ALA A 50 -0.80 12.99 0.99
N ALA A 51 -1.08 14.02 0.19
CA ALA A 51 -1.04 15.40 0.67
C ALA A 51 -2.01 15.63 1.85
N PRO A 52 -1.72 16.57 2.77
CA PRO A 52 -2.60 16.88 3.88
C PRO A 52 -4.03 17.21 3.41
N GLY A 53 -5.03 16.53 3.98
CA GLY A 53 -6.44 16.69 3.62
C GLY A 53 -6.89 15.92 2.38
N ALA A 54 -6.00 15.26 1.64
CA ALA A 54 -6.38 14.40 0.53
C ALA A 54 -6.90 13.05 1.05
N ALA A 55 -7.98 12.56 0.44
CA ALA A 55 -8.58 11.25 0.71
C ALA A 55 -8.79 10.49 -0.61
N PRO A 56 -7.71 10.09 -1.30
CA PRO A 56 -7.82 9.38 -2.56
C PRO A 56 -8.45 8.00 -2.34
N THR A 57 -9.28 7.58 -3.30
CA THR A 57 -9.91 6.25 -3.31
C THR A 57 -9.57 5.54 -4.60
N TYR A 58 -9.29 4.24 -4.48
CA TYR A 58 -8.92 3.38 -5.58
C TYR A 58 -9.72 2.09 -5.49
N HIS A 59 -10.02 1.50 -6.64
CA HIS A 59 -10.54 0.14 -6.73
C HIS A 59 -9.56 -0.69 -7.55
N PHE A 60 -9.12 -1.81 -6.99
CA PHE A 60 -8.33 -2.80 -7.69
C PHE A 60 -8.85 -4.19 -7.34
N ALA A 61 -8.86 -5.08 -8.32
CA ALA A 61 -9.17 -6.49 -8.16
C ALA A 61 -7.87 -7.28 -8.29
N LEU A 62 -7.56 -8.08 -7.27
CA LEU A 62 -6.41 -8.97 -7.21
C LEU A 62 -6.76 -10.36 -7.76
#